data_AF-A0A7G7KEI9-F1
#
_entry.id   AF-A0A7G7KEI9-F1
#
_cell.length_a   1.000
_cell.length_b   1.000
_cell.length_c   1.000
_cell.angle_alpha   90.00
_cell.angle_beta   90.00
_cell.angle_gamma   90.00
#
_symmetry.space_group_name_H-M   'P 1'
#
loop_
_entity.id
_entity.type
_entity.pdbx_description
1 polymer ?
#
loop_
_entity_poly.entity_id
_entity_poly.type
_entity_poly.pdbx_seq_one_letter_code
_entity_poly.pdbx_strand_id
1 'polypeptide(L)'
;MTRTQLKSPASMPAATGSEECRLRNDRQSYFQMVQALVEAQFVLADQELAHRLWQEVADRDMDTGRIIHLMYGCWFHENLEEMRELDDAYLKLELC
;
A
#
# COMPACT_ATOMS: atom_id res chain seq x y z
N MET A 1 43.61 -14.62 42.01
CA MET A 1 43.32 -13.29 41.41
C MET A 1 43.44 -13.43 39.90
N THR A 2 42.34 -13.50 39.16
CA THR A 2 42.31 -13.34 37.69
C THR A 2 40.90 -12.93 37.24
N ARG A 3 40.88 -12.09 36.20
CA ARG A 3 39.84 -11.15 35.76
C ARG A 3 38.61 -11.79 35.11
N THR A 4 37.49 -11.08 35.28
CA THR A 4 36.27 -10.99 34.46
C THR A 4 36.48 -11.12 32.95
N GLN A 5 35.54 -11.77 32.25
CA GLN A 5 34.98 -11.19 31.02
C GLN A 5 33.48 -11.53 30.86
N LEU A 6 32.68 -10.47 30.75
CA LEU A 6 31.32 -10.45 30.22
C LEU A 6 31.39 -10.62 28.69
N LYS A 7 30.51 -11.43 28.11
CA LYS A 7 30.24 -11.38 26.67
C LYS A 7 28.78 -11.03 26.45
N SER A 8 28.56 -9.78 26.06
CA SER A 8 27.27 -9.22 25.63
C SER A 8 26.72 -9.95 24.40
N PRO A 9 25.39 -10.05 24.25
CA PRO A 9 24.78 -10.52 23.02
C PRO A 9 24.84 -9.41 21.96
N ALA A 10 25.19 -9.80 20.73
CA ALA A 10 25.19 -8.92 19.58
C ALA A 10 23.78 -8.40 19.29
N SER A 11 23.71 -7.10 19.05
CA SER A 11 22.52 -6.31 18.75
C SER A 11 21.87 -6.76 17.44
N MET A 12 20.57 -7.05 17.47
CA MET A 12 19.74 -7.17 16.27
C MET A 12 19.51 -5.78 15.64
N PRO A 13 19.39 -5.65 14.30
CA PRO A 13 18.82 -4.46 13.69
C PRO A 13 17.30 -4.61 13.67
N ALA A 14 16.60 -4.16 14.71
CA ALA A 14 15.14 -4.20 14.79
C ALA A 14 14.45 -3.01 14.08
N ALA A 15 15.21 -2.07 13.51
CA ALA A 15 14.68 -0.80 13.00
C ALA A 15 14.15 -0.88 11.55
N THR A 16 14.80 -1.63 10.66
CA THR A 16 14.41 -1.71 9.23
C THR A 16 13.14 -2.52 8.98
N GLY A 17 12.89 -3.56 9.79
CA GLY A 17 11.71 -4.41 9.61
C GLY A 17 10.37 -3.72 9.89
N SER A 18 10.35 -2.66 10.70
CA SER A 18 9.12 -1.96 11.08
C SER A 18 8.64 -0.97 10.01
N GLU A 19 9.56 -0.28 9.34
CA GLU A 19 9.23 0.68 8.26
C GLU A 19 8.80 -0.03 6.98
N GLU A 20 9.54 -1.07 6.57
CA GLU A 20 9.19 -1.90 5.43
C GLU A 20 7.84 -2.61 5.63
N CYS A 21 7.56 -3.07 6.87
CA CYS A 21 6.25 -3.64 7.21
C CYS A 21 5.12 -2.61 7.14
N ARG A 22 5.33 -1.38 7.62
CA ARG A 22 4.35 -0.29 7.53
C ARG A 22 4.07 0.10 6.08
N LEU A 23 5.11 0.26 5.25
CA LEU A 23 4.97 0.59 3.84
C LEU A 23 4.28 -0.52 3.03
N ARG A 24 4.58 -1.79 3.32
CA ARG A 24 3.87 -2.93 2.71
C ARG A 24 2.41 -3.00 3.11
N ASN A 25 2.10 -2.69 4.38
CA ASN A 25 0.72 -2.65 4.87
C ASN A 25 -0.08 -1.49 4.25
N ASP A 26 0.57 -0.33 4.09
CA ASP A 26 -0.01 0.82 3.42
C ASP A 26 -0.34 0.51 1.96
N ARG A 27 0.64 0.05 1.17
CA ARG A 27 0.43 -0.33 -0.25
C ARG A 27 -0.68 -1.37 -0.42
N GLN A 28 -0.70 -2.40 0.41
CA GLN A 28 -1.74 -3.43 0.33
C GLN A 28 -3.14 -2.86 0.54
N SER A 29 -3.27 -1.85 1.40
CA SER A 29 -4.54 -1.15 1.64
C SER A 29 -5.01 -0.39 0.40
N TYR A 30 -4.10 0.27 -0.33
CA TYR A 30 -4.43 0.91 -1.61
C TYR A 30 -4.91 -0.11 -2.64
N PHE A 31 -4.24 -1.26 -2.77
CA PHE A 31 -4.62 -2.26 -3.76
C PHE A 31 -5.98 -2.87 -3.48
N GLN A 32 -6.28 -3.18 -2.21
CA GLN A 32 -7.60 -3.67 -1.82
C GLN A 32 -8.70 -2.64 -2.09
N MET A 33 -8.45 -1.37 -1.79
CA MET A 33 -9.40 -0.29 -2.05
C MET A 33 -9.66 -0.13 -3.55
N VAL A 34 -8.61 -0.15 -4.37
CA VAL A 34 -8.71 -0.08 -5.84
C VAL A 34 -9.50 -1.26 -6.40
N GLN A 35 -9.21 -2.48 -5.97
CA GLN A 35 -9.94 -3.67 -6.42
C GLN A 35 -11.43 -3.58 -6.08
N ALA A 36 -11.77 -3.17 -4.85
CA ALA A 36 -13.16 -2.98 -4.43
C ALA A 36 -13.88 -1.89 -5.24
N LEU A 37 -13.20 -0.77 -5.51
CA LEU A 37 -13.76 0.31 -6.32
C LEU A 37 -13.97 -0.11 -7.77
N VAL A 38 -13.01 -0.83 -8.37
CA VAL A 38 -13.11 -1.38 -9.73
C VAL A 38 -14.27 -2.36 -9.85
N GLU A 39 -14.39 -3.28 -8.89
CA GLU A 39 -15.48 -4.25 -8.87
C GLU A 39 -16.84 -3.55 -8.73
N ALA A 40 -16.97 -2.62 -7.77
CA ALA A 40 -18.21 -1.87 -7.58
C ALA A 40 -18.58 -1.02 -8.81
N GLN A 41 -17.64 -0.25 -9.36
CA GLN A 41 -17.92 0.74 -10.39
C GLN A 41 -17.96 0.16 -11.80
N PHE A 42 -17.03 -0.72 -12.16
CA PHE A 42 -16.88 -1.22 -13.54
C PHE A 42 -17.54 -2.57 -13.78
N VAL A 43 -17.58 -3.44 -12.76
CA VAL A 43 -18.16 -4.78 -12.91
C VAL A 43 -19.63 -4.80 -12.52
N LEU A 44 -19.95 -4.32 -11.32
CA LEU A 44 -21.30 -4.36 -10.75
C LEU A 44 -22.15 -3.15 -11.14
N ALA A 45 -21.52 -2.05 -11.55
CA ALA A 45 -22.16 -0.74 -11.73
C ALA A 45 -22.97 -0.28 -10.50
N ASP A 46 -22.55 -0.70 -9.29
CA ASP A 46 -23.17 -0.36 -8.02
C ASP A 46 -22.67 1.01 -7.53
N GLN A 47 -23.45 2.04 -7.85
CA GLN A 47 -23.12 3.43 -7.52
C GLN A 47 -23.17 3.69 -6.01
N GLU A 48 -24.04 3.02 -5.26
CA GLU A 48 -24.14 3.21 -3.81
C GLU A 48 -22.93 2.59 -3.08
N LEU A 49 -22.48 1.42 -3.53
CA LEU A 49 -21.26 0.82 -3.02
C LEU A 49 -20.03 1.65 -3.40
N ALA A 50 -19.91 2.06 -4.66
CA ALA A 50 -18.81 2.91 -5.11
C ALA A 50 -18.74 4.21 -4.31
N HIS A 51 -19.89 4.87 -4.06
CA HIS A 51 -19.95 6.08 -3.24
C HIS A 51 -19.49 5.82 -1.80
N ARG A 52 -19.90 4.71 -1.17
CA ARG A 52 -19.46 4.34 0.18
C ARG A 52 -17.95 4.08 0.25
N LEU A 53 -17.39 3.42 -0.76
CA LEU A 53 -15.95 3.18 -0.84
C LEU A 53 -15.16 4.48 -1.03
N TRP A 54 -15.64 5.39 -1.87
CA TRP A 54 -15.02 6.73 -2.00
C TRP A 54 -15.11 7.56 -0.72
N GLN A 55 -16.19 7.42 0.05
CA GLN A 55 -16.25 8.03 1.37
C GLN A 55 -15.20 7.42 2.31
N GLU A 56 -14.98 6.10 2.27
CA GLU A 56 -13.93 5.46 3.06
C GLU A 56 -12.53 5.93 2.67
N VAL A 57 -12.25 6.14 1.36
CA VAL A 57 -11.01 6.73 0.87
C VAL A 57 -10.77 8.10 1.52
N ALA A 58 -11.81 8.95 1.56
CA ALA A 58 -11.73 10.28 2.18
C ALA A 58 -11.57 10.20 3.71
N ASP A 59 -12.34 9.34 4.38
CA ASP A 59 -12.31 9.19 5.84
C ASP A 59 -10.95 8.66 6.33
N ARG A 60 -10.25 7.89 5.51
CA ARG A 60 -8.91 7.34 5.78
C ARG A 60 -7.76 8.22 5.31
N ASP A 61 -8.06 9.39 4.73
CA ASP A 61 -7.07 10.31 4.14
C ASP A 61 -6.15 9.61 3.12
N MET A 62 -6.73 8.69 2.34
CA MET A 62 -6.00 7.99 1.28
C MET A 62 -5.81 8.91 0.07
N ASP A 63 -4.66 8.81 -0.58
CA ASP A 63 -4.38 9.59 -1.77
C ASP A 63 -5.28 9.18 -2.93
N THR A 64 -6.22 10.06 -3.25
CA THR A 64 -7.18 9.90 -4.34
C THR A 64 -6.47 9.86 -5.69
N GLY A 65 -5.36 10.60 -5.86
CA GLY A 65 -4.57 10.61 -7.09
C GLY A 65 -3.98 9.23 -7.38
N ARG A 66 -3.32 8.62 -6.40
CA ARG A 66 -2.83 7.24 -6.46
C ARG A 66 -3.94 6.22 -6.72
N ILE A 67 -5.09 6.32 -6.05
CA ILE A 67 -6.24 5.43 -6.29
C ILE A 67 -6.72 5.54 -7.73
N ILE A 68 -6.97 6.76 -8.25
CA ILE A 68 -7.41 6.98 -9.63
C ILE A 68 -6.37 6.46 -10.62
N HIS A 69 -5.08 6.71 -10.36
CA HIS A 69 -3.98 6.22 -11.21
C HIS A 69 -4.00 4.69 -11.33
N LEU A 70 -4.17 3.97 -10.21
CA LEU A 70 -4.23 2.52 -10.20
C LEU A 70 -5.53 1.97 -10.82
N MET A 71 -6.67 2.64 -10.61
CA MET A 71 -7.95 2.23 -11.20
C MET A 71 -7.93 2.28 -12.72
N TYR A 72 -7.38 3.34 -13.31
CA TYR A 72 -7.42 3.56 -14.77
C TYR A 72 -6.12 3.22 -15.50
N GLY A 73 -5.00 3.11 -14.79
CA GLY A 73 -3.69 2.77 -15.36
C GLY A 73 -3.43 1.27 -15.45
N CYS A 74 -4.12 0.45 -14.65
CA CYS A 74 -3.96 -0.99 -14.63
C CYS A 74 -4.98 -1.68 -15.54
N TRP A 75 -4.51 -2.66 -16.32
CA TRP A 75 -5.37 -3.44 -17.20
C TRP A 75 -6.05 -4.60 -16.47
N PHE A 76 -5.35 -5.23 -15.52
CA PHE A 76 -5.87 -6.31 -14.68
C PHE A 76 -5.54 -6.09 -13.20
N HIS A 77 -6.53 -5.65 -12.41
CA HIS A 77 -6.35 -5.41 -10.97
C HIS A 77 -6.12 -6.67 -10.12
N GLU A 78 -6.22 -7.86 -10.71
CA GLU A 78 -5.81 -9.13 -10.06
C GLU A 78 -4.30 -9.39 -10.17
N ASN A 79 -3.62 -8.74 -11.13
CA ASN A 79 -2.18 -8.86 -11.33
C ASN A 79 -1.43 -7.93 -10.39
N LEU A 80 -1.06 -8.45 -9.22
CA LEU A 80 -0.36 -7.69 -8.18
C LEU A 80 1.00 -7.12 -8.64
N GLU A 81 1.66 -7.77 -9.60
CA GLU A 81 2.94 -7.28 -10.12
C GLU A 81 2.74 -5.99 -10.94
N GLU A 82 1.74 -5.99 -11.83
CA GLU A 82 1.38 -4.83 -12.64
C GLU A 82 0.89 -3.67 -11.78
N MET A 83 0.04 -3.95 -10.77
CA MET A 83 -0.37 -2.95 -9.79
C MET A 83 0.84 -2.35 -9.05
N ARG A 84 1.83 -3.18 -8.69
CA ARG A 84 3.05 -2.71 -8.02
C ARG A 84 3.91 -1.84 -8.92
N GLU A 85 4.10 -2.21 -10.18
CA GLU A 85 4.90 -1.43 -11.13
C GLU A 85 4.30 -0.04 -11.39
N LEU A 86 2.97 0.04 -11.54
CA LEU A 86 2.26 1.31 -11.67
C LEU A 86 2.35 2.16 -10.41
N ASP A 87 2.18 1.52 -9.25
CA ASP A 87 2.32 2.19 -7.95
C ASP A 87 3.72 2.78 -7.77
N ASP A 88 4.76 2.00 -8.07
CA ASP A 88 6.15 2.44 -8.00
C ASP A 88 6.44 3.57 -8.99
N ALA A 89 5.81 3.56 -10.17
CA ALA A 89 5.94 4.63 -11.15
C ALA A 89 5.28 5.93 -10.66
N TYR A 90 4.08 5.84 -10.07
CA TYR A 90 3.37 6.98 -9.49
C TYR A 90 4.16 7.62 -8.36
N LEU A 91 4.62 6.82 -7.39
CA LEU A 91 5.40 7.32 -6.24
C LEU A 91 6.72 7.97 -6.67
N LYS A 92 7.34 7.52 -7.78
CA LYS A 92 8.54 8.18 -8.33
C LYS A 92 8.25 9.56 -8.92
N LEU A 93 7.05 9.80 -9.45
CA LEU A 93 6.64 11.10 -9.97
C LEU A 93 6.45 12.12 -8.84
N GLU A 94 5.94 11.67 -7.67
CA GLU A 94 5.77 12.54 -6.50
C GLU A 94 7.08 12.92 -5.81
N LEU A 95 8.14 12.13 -6.03
CA LEU A 95 9.47 12.36 -5.48
C LEU A 95 10.36 13.26 -6.36
N CYS A 96 9.85 13.71 -7.52
CA CYS A 96 10.54 14.63 -8.44
C CYS A 96 10.14 16.10 -8.18
#